data_AF-A0A963ZR85-F1
#
_entry.id   AF-A0A963ZR85-F1
#
_cell.length_a   1.000
_cell.length_b   1.000
_cell.length_c   1.000
_cell.angle_alpha   90.00
_cell.angle_beta   90.00
_cell.angle_gamma   90.00
#
_symmetry.space_group_name_H-M   'P 1'
#
loop_
_entity.id
_entity.type
_entity.pdbx_description
1 polymer ?
#
loop_
_entity_poly.entity_id
_entity_poly.type
_entity_poly.pdbx_seq_one_letter_code
_entity_poly.pdbx_strand_id
1 'polypeptide(L)'
;CFRVLEAIKDNNLKANLSIKPTSLGLSIDEDFYYNQLKEVLIKAKELNNWVRVDMENVPYTSSTIEIFKKLQSEFDNVGIVLQAYLKRTMDDVIDLNKTKTNYRLCKGIYIESEKVAYKDKQVIRDNYLKLLDKILHNGSYVGIATHDEYLINGAYKMIEEMKLSKDKYEFQMLYGVTEKLRDKINNDGHKIRVYVPYGKKWYAYSIRRMQENPEVAGHIAKSIFKFN
;
A
#
# COMPACT_ATOMS: atom_id res chain seq x y z
N CYS A 1 -13.54 -3.01 -11.82
CA CYS A 1 -13.41 -3.31 -10.38
C CYS A 1 -14.62 -4.08 -9.82
N PHE A 2 -15.87 -3.77 -10.18
CA PHE A 2 -17.05 -4.42 -9.58
C PHE A 2 -17.05 -5.96 -9.69
N ARG A 3 -16.78 -6.51 -10.88
CA ARG A 3 -16.65 -7.97 -11.08
C ARG A 3 -15.60 -8.63 -10.17
N VAL A 4 -14.60 -7.87 -9.72
CA VAL A 4 -13.57 -8.36 -8.79
C VAL A 4 -14.15 -8.48 -7.39
N LEU A 5 -14.87 -7.45 -6.95
CA LEU A 5 -15.53 -7.44 -5.64
C LEU A 5 -16.57 -8.57 -5.56
N GLU A 6 -17.33 -8.76 -6.64
CA GLU A 6 -18.29 -9.87 -6.79
C GLU A 6 -17.57 -11.21 -6.75
N ALA A 7 -16.53 -11.41 -7.55
CA ALA A 7 -15.74 -12.64 -7.52
C ALA A 7 -15.11 -12.94 -6.16
N ILE A 8 -14.65 -11.92 -5.42
CA ILE A 8 -14.15 -12.08 -4.04
C ILE A 8 -15.24 -12.64 -3.13
N LYS A 9 -16.46 -12.07 -3.21
CA LYS A 9 -17.60 -12.54 -2.42
C LYS A 9 -18.04 -13.95 -2.83
N ASP A 10 -18.25 -14.18 -4.12
CA ASP A 10 -18.78 -15.42 -4.67
C ASP A 10 -17.86 -16.63 -4.42
N ASN A 11 -16.55 -16.39 -4.35
CA ASN A 11 -15.54 -17.41 -4.05
C ASN A 11 -15.08 -17.39 -2.58
N ASN A 12 -15.74 -16.60 -1.71
CA ASN A 12 -15.42 -16.47 -0.28
C ASN A 12 -13.92 -16.18 0.00
N LEU A 13 -13.31 -15.30 -0.79
CA LEU A 13 -11.90 -14.97 -0.68
C LEU A 13 -11.66 -13.94 0.43
N LYS A 14 -10.62 -14.15 1.24
CA LYS A 14 -10.15 -13.16 2.24
C LYS A 14 -9.30 -12.05 1.59
N ALA A 15 -9.85 -11.39 0.57
CA ALA A 15 -9.16 -10.40 -0.24
C ALA A 15 -9.85 -9.04 -0.21
N ASN A 16 -9.08 -7.99 -0.52
CA ASN A 16 -9.58 -6.64 -0.71
C ASN A 16 -9.05 -6.07 -2.03
N LEU A 17 -9.60 -4.94 -2.45
CA LEU A 17 -9.30 -4.33 -3.73
C LEU A 17 -8.30 -3.19 -3.56
N SER A 18 -7.22 -3.17 -4.34
CA SER A 18 -6.32 -2.03 -4.49
C SER A 18 -6.58 -1.34 -5.82
N ILE A 19 -6.64 0.00 -5.84
CA ILE A 19 -6.92 0.77 -7.05
C ILE A 19 -5.92 1.92 -7.20
N LYS A 20 -5.47 2.14 -8.43
CA LYS A 20 -4.71 3.32 -8.83
C LYS A 20 -5.66 4.47 -9.19
N PRO A 21 -5.54 5.65 -8.55
CA PRO A 21 -6.36 6.81 -8.86
C PRO A 21 -6.43 7.17 -10.35
N THR A 22 -5.32 7.15 -11.07
CA THR A 22 -5.28 7.48 -12.50
C THR A 22 -6.06 6.48 -13.35
N SER A 23 -6.17 5.21 -12.93
CA SER A 23 -7.01 4.22 -13.61
C SER A 23 -8.51 4.45 -13.43
N LEU A 24 -8.90 5.28 -12.45
CA LEU A 24 -10.25 5.76 -12.24
C LEU A 24 -10.46 7.22 -12.68
N GLY A 25 -9.52 7.78 -13.44
CA GLY A 25 -9.68 9.08 -14.09
C GLY A 25 -9.11 10.27 -13.33
N LEU A 26 -8.31 10.08 -12.26
CA LEU A 26 -7.71 11.22 -11.54
C LEU A 26 -6.87 12.13 -12.45
N SER A 27 -6.20 11.56 -13.46
CA SER A 27 -5.41 12.35 -14.42
C SER A 27 -6.25 13.14 -15.44
N ILE A 28 -7.57 12.94 -15.44
CA ILE A 28 -8.51 13.55 -16.37
C ILE A 28 -9.28 14.65 -15.64
N ASP A 29 -9.94 14.29 -14.55
CA ASP A 29 -10.79 15.19 -13.77
C ASP A 29 -10.96 14.68 -12.33
N GLU A 30 -10.79 15.58 -11.35
CA GLU A 30 -10.83 15.23 -9.93
C GLU A 30 -12.24 14.86 -9.45
N ASP A 31 -13.27 15.56 -9.95
CA ASP A 31 -14.67 15.30 -9.59
C ASP A 31 -15.15 13.97 -10.17
N PHE A 32 -14.76 13.67 -11.42
CA PHE A 32 -14.98 12.37 -12.03
C PHE A 32 -14.34 11.26 -11.20
N TYR A 33 -13.07 11.41 -10.82
CA TYR A 33 -12.40 10.42 -9.96
C TYR A 33 -13.07 10.26 -8.59
N TYR A 34 -13.47 11.36 -7.94
CA TYR A 34 -14.21 11.31 -6.67
C TYR A 34 -15.49 10.48 -6.83
N ASN A 35 -16.29 10.75 -7.87
CA ASN A 35 -17.54 10.02 -8.13
C ASN A 35 -17.28 8.55 -8.45
N GLN A 36 -16.29 8.24 -9.31
CA GLN A 36 -15.93 6.86 -9.63
C GLN A 36 -15.47 6.08 -8.40
N LEU A 37 -14.63 6.68 -7.55
CA LEU A 37 -14.17 6.02 -6.33
C LEU A 37 -15.33 5.83 -5.35
N LYS A 38 -16.22 6.82 -5.20
CA LYS A 38 -17.42 6.73 -4.37
C LYS A 38 -18.31 5.56 -4.76
N GLU A 39 -18.59 5.36 -6.05
CA GLU A 39 -19.35 4.21 -6.53
C GLU A 39 -18.68 2.87 -6.16
N VAL A 40 -17.35 2.79 -6.27
CA VAL A 40 -16.59 1.61 -5.87
C VAL A 40 -16.68 1.35 -4.37
N LEU A 41 -16.63 2.40 -3.53
CA LEU A 41 -16.76 2.26 -2.08
C LEU A 41 -18.15 1.78 -1.67
N ILE A 42 -19.21 2.29 -2.30
CA ILE A 42 -20.59 1.84 -2.11
C ILE A 42 -20.69 0.34 -2.44
N LYS A 43 -20.27 -0.06 -3.65
CA LYS A 43 -20.32 -1.46 -4.08
C LYS A 43 -19.46 -2.37 -3.19
N ALA A 44 -18.29 -1.91 -2.74
CA ALA A 44 -17.46 -2.68 -1.82
C ALA A 44 -18.16 -2.87 -0.47
N LYS A 45 -18.84 -1.83 0.05
CA LYS A 45 -19.57 -1.89 1.32
C LYS A 45 -20.76 -2.86 1.26
N GLU A 46 -21.54 -2.83 0.18
CA GLU A 46 -22.63 -3.80 -0.08
C GLU A 46 -22.16 -5.26 -0.08
N LEU A 47 -20.90 -5.48 -0.46
CA LEU A 47 -20.27 -6.80 -0.52
C LEU A 47 -19.40 -7.11 0.71
N ASN A 48 -19.53 -6.33 1.79
CA ASN A 48 -18.71 -6.44 3.01
C ASN A 48 -17.20 -6.47 2.74
N ASN A 49 -16.76 -5.64 1.81
CA ASN A 49 -15.38 -5.56 1.34
C ASN A 49 -14.78 -4.16 1.51
N TRP A 50 -13.48 -4.08 1.33
CA TRP A 50 -12.63 -2.93 1.60
C TRP A 50 -11.85 -2.51 0.36
N VAL A 51 -11.55 -1.21 0.24
CA VAL A 51 -10.76 -0.64 -0.86
C VAL A 51 -9.51 0.08 -0.34
N ARG A 52 -8.37 -0.20 -0.97
CA ARG A 52 -7.11 0.53 -0.78
C ARG A 52 -6.87 1.44 -1.98
N VAL A 53 -6.73 2.74 -1.71
CA VAL A 53 -6.27 3.74 -2.69
C VAL A 53 -4.75 3.67 -2.75
N ASP A 54 -4.21 3.13 -3.83
CA ASP A 54 -2.76 3.06 -4.06
C ASP A 54 -2.21 4.46 -4.36
N MET A 55 -1.00 4.76 -3.87
CA MET A 55 -0.35 6.05 -4.08
C MET A 55 0.50 6.01 -5.34
N GLU A 56 0.35 7.03 -6.18
CA GLU A 56 1.09 7.17 -7.43
C GLU A 56 2.25 8.16 -7.28
N ASN A 57 2.77 8.69 -8.39
CA ASN A 57 3.84 9.67 -8.42
C ASN A 57 3.39 11.05 -7.92
N VAL A 58 4.36 11.92 -7.63
CA VAL A 58 4.18 13.23 -6.96
C VAL A 58 3.08 14.12 -7.56
N PRO A 59 2.88 14.21 -8.89
CA PRO A 59 1.81 15.01 -9.48
C PRO A 59 0.39 14.66 -8.98
N TYR A 60 0.18 13.42 -8.50
CA TYR A 60 -1.12 12.94 -8.06
C TYR A 60 -1.25 12.81 -6.53
N THR A 61 -0.16 12.99 -5.78
CA THR A 61 -0.13 12.72 -4.33
C THR A 61 -1.12 13.59 -3.57
N SER A 62 -1.11 14.91 -3.79
CA SER A 62 -2.00 15.84 -3.08
C SER A 62 -3.47 15.56 -3.37
N SER A 63 -3.85 15.48 -4.64
CA SER A 63 -5.24 15.21 -5.04
C SER A 63 -5.73 13.85 -4.52
N THR A 64 -4.87 12.83 -4.49
CA THR A 64 -5.21 11.53 -3.92
C THR A 64 -5.51 11.62 -2.42
N ILE A 65 -4.69 12.34 -1.65
CA ILE A 65 -4.87 12.51 -0.19
C ILE A 65 -6.13 13.32 0.11
N GLU A 66 -6.37 14.42 -0.60
CA GLU A 66 -7.51 15.29 -0.34
C GLU A 66 -8.84 14.62 -0.71
N ILE A 67 -8.91 13.90 -1.82
CA ILE A 67 -10.10 13.14 -2.21
C ILE A 67 -10.33 11.95 -1.25
N PHE A 68 -9.26 11.29 -0.81
CA PHE A 68 -9.35 10.26 0.23
C PHE A 68 -9.93 10.83 1.52
N LYS A 69 -9.46 11.99 2.00
CA LYS A 69 -9.97 12.63 3.23
C LYS A 69 -11.46 12.94 3.14
N LYS A 70 -11.92 13.47 1.99
CA LYS A 70 -13.35 13.69 1.73
C LYS A 70 -14.15 12.38 1.84
N LEU A 71 -13.74 11.35 1.10
CA LEU A 71 -14.46 10.07 1.10
C LEU A 71 -14.38 9.32 2.43
N GLN A 72 -13.28 9.43 3.16
CA GLN A 72 -13.14 8.82 4.49
C GLN A 72 -14.17 9.39 5.49
N SER A 73 -14.59 10.65 5.32
CA SER A 73 -15.64 11.22 6.18
C SER A 73 -17.03 10.62 5.92
N GLU A 74 -17.23 10.00 4.76
CA GLU A 74 -18.49 9.36 4.33
C GLU A 74 -18.44 7.83 4.42
N PHE A 75 -17.24 7.24 4.35
CA PHE A 75 -17.02 5.80 4.23
C PHE A 75 -15.95 5.31 5.22
N ASP A 76 -16.27 4.19 5.87
CA ASP A 76 -15.41 3.50 6.81
C ASP A 76 -14.64 2.34 6.18
N ASN A 77 -14.87 2.00 4.90
CA ASN A 77 -14.29 0.86 4.19
C ASN A 77 -13.18 1.22 3.18
N VAL A 78 -12.46 2.32 3.44
CA VAL A 78 -11.41 2.86 2.58
C VAL A 78 -10.12 3.14 3.34
N GLY A 79 -8.98 2.85 2.72
CA GLY A 79 -7.66 3.21 3.25
C GLY A 79 -6.72 3.74 2.18
N ILE A 80 -5.64 4.40 2.59
CA ILE A 80 -4.68 5.06 1.71
C ILE A 80 -3.28 4.45 1.80
N VAL A 81 -2.47 4.59 0.74
CA VAL A 81 -1.03 4.28 0.74
C VAL A 81 -0.21 5.55 0.97
N LEU A 82 0.86 5.46 1.75
CA LEU A 82 1.88 6.51 1.87
C LEU A 82 3.28 5.95 1.55
N GLN A 83 4.18 6.82 1.08
CA GLN A 83 5.47 6.44 0.51
C GLN A 83 6.63 7.06 1.31
N ALA A 84 7.37 6.26 2.06
CA ALA A 84 8.40 6.73 2.99
C ALA A 84 9.55 7.53 2.36
N TYR A 85 9.79 7.40 1.05
CA TYR A 85 10.82 8.17 0.36
C TYR A 85 10.44 9.65 0.10
N LEU A 86 9.16 10.05 0.18
CA LEU A 86 8.80 11.46 -0.04
C LEU A 86 9.04 12.26 1.24
N LYS A 87 9.67 13.43 1.09
CA LYS A 87 9.99 14.33 2.21
C LYS A 87 8.73 14.85 2.93
N ARG A 88 7.62 15.01 2.19
CA ARG A 88 6.32 15.46 2.71
C ARG A 88 5.58 14.45 3.59
N THR A 89 5.96 13.17 3.54
CA THR A 89 5.12 12.08 4.08
C THR A 89 4.88 12.18 5.58
N MET A 90 5.83 12.73 6.34
CA MET A 90 5.63 12.91 7.79
C MET A 90 4.50 13.89 8.08
N ASP A 91 4.43 15.00 7.33
CA ASP A 91 3.35 15.98 7.48
C ASP A 91 2.01 15.37 7.06
N ASP A 92 1.98 14.59 5.98
CA ASP A 92 0.78 13.87 5.53
C ASP A 92 0.32 12.87 6.61
N VAL A 93 1.23 12.12 7.26
CA VAL A 93 0.90 11.22 8.38
C VAL A 93 0.35 12.00 9.57
N ILE A 94 0.97 13.12 9.93
CA ILE A 94 0.51 13.96 11.06
C ILE A 94 -0.91 14.48 10.80
N ASP A 95 -1.21 14.92 9.59
CA ASP A 95 -2.54 15.40 9.23
C ASP A 95 -3.57 14.26 9.21
N LEU A 96 -3.27 13.15 8.54
CA LEU A 96 -4.17 12.00 8.43
C LEU A 96 -4.39 11.26 9.76
N ASN A 97 -3.49 11.41 10.73
CA ASN A 97 -3.64 10.87 12.07
C ASN A 97 -4.69 11.61 12.91
N LYS A 98 -5.11 12.81 12.48
CA LYS A 98 -6.26 13.51 13.10
C LYS A 98 -7.58 12.76 12.89
N THR A 99 -7.63 11.83 11.94
CA THR A 99 -8.75 10.93 11.69
C THR A 99 -8.34 9.47 11.92
N LYS A 100 -9.30 8.55 11.97
CA LYS A 100 -9.03 7.11 12.10
C LYS A 100 -8.60 6.51 10.76
N THR A 101 -7.40 6.85 10.31
CA THR A 101 -6.87 6.41 9.02
C THR A 101 -6.34 4.98 9.05
N ASN A 102 -6.73 4.22 8.03
CA ASN A 102 -6.16 2.92 7.74
C ASN A 102 -5.08 3.10 6.68
N TYR A 103 -3.83 2.77 7.00
CA TYR A 103 -2.67 2.99 6.15
C TYR A 103 -2.20 1.70 5.46
N ARG A 104 -1.51 1.88 4.34
CA ARG A 104 -0.44 0.98 3.87
C ARG A 104 0.80 1.84 3.72
N LEU A 105 1.87 1.49 4.40
CA LEU A 105 3.14 2.21 4.30
C LEU A 105 4.08 1.40 3.40
N CYS A 106 4.63 2.02 2.36
CA CYS A 106 5.65 1.44 1.50
C CYS A 106 6.84 2.39 1.39
N LYS A 107 7.95 1.95 0.78
CA LYS A 107 9.08 2.85 0.51
C LYS A 107 8.76 3.92 -0.54
N GLY A 108 8.01 3.58 -1.57
CA GLY A 108 7.91 4.33 -2.83
C GLY A 108 8.67 3.62 -3.95
N ILE A 109 8.21 3.79 -5.19
CA ILE A 109 8.78 3.12 -6.37
C ILE A 109 9.07 4.06 -7.54
N TYR A 110 8.41 5.21 -7.62
CA TYR A 110 8.56 6.12 -8.75
C TYR A 110 9.91 6.84 -8.75
N ILE A 111 10.37 7.24 -9.93
CA ILE A 111 11.58 8.04 -10.07
C ILE A 111 11.21 9.51 -9.90
N GLU A 112 11.45 10.04 -8.70
CA GLU A 112 11.15 11.44 -8.36
C GLU A 112 12.41 12.32 -8.26
N SER A 113 12.27 13.65 -8.29
CA SER A 113 13.41 14.55 -8.04
C SER A 113 13.92 14.43 -6.59
N GLU A 114 15.22 14.60 -6.37
CA GLU A 114 15.80 14.73 -5.03
C GLU A 114 15.24 15.93 -4.23
N LYS A 115 14.64 16.92 -4.92
CA LYS A 115 13.95 18.03 -4.27
C LYS A 115 12.80 17.55 -3.40
N VAL A 116 12.08 16.53 -3.85
CA VAL A 116 10.84 16.03 -3.22
C VAL A 116 11.00 14.65 -2.57
N ALA A 117 12.01 13.87 -2.96
CA ALA A 117 12.23 12.51 -2.48
C ALA A 117 13.66 12.29 -1.96
N TYR A 118 13.79 11.51 -0.90
CA TYR A 118 15.07 10.95 -0.46
C TYR A 118 15.59 9.96 -1.49
N LYS A 119 16.92 9.96 -1.70
CA LYS A 119 17.61 9.06 -2.63
C LYS A 119 18.43 8.00 -1.92
N ASP A 120 18.98 8.33 -0.76
CA ASP A 120 19.76 7.39 0.03
C ASP A 120 18.89 6.27 0.61
N LYS A 121 19.35 5.02 0.44
CA LYS A 121 18.61 3.83 0.83
C LYS A 121 18.41 3.74 2.34
N GLN A 122 19.40 4.13 3.14
CA GLN A 122 19.31 4.08 4.59
C GLN A 122 18.41 5.21 5.11
N VAL A 123 18.50 6.41 4.54
CA VAL A 123 17.60 7.52 4.86
C VAL A 123 16.13 7.13 4.61
N ILE A 124 15.83 6.45 3.50
CA ILE A 124 14.47 5.95 3.21
C ILE A 124 14.04 4.90 4.26
N ARG A 125 14.94 4.00 4.69
CA ARG A 125 14.63 3.00 5.71
C ARG A 125 14.35 3.63 7.06
N ASP A 126 15.19 4.57 7.48
CA ASP A 126 15.05 5.29 8.74
C ASP A 126 13.75 6.10 8.75
N ASN A 127 13.44 6.78 7.64
CA ASN A 127 12.18 7.51 7.52
C ASN A 127 10.96 6.57 7.53
N TYR A 128 11.05 5.40 6.88
CA TYR A 128 9.99 4.39 6.94
C TYR A 128 9.69 3.98 8.40
N LEU A 129 10.72 3.67 9.18
CA LEU A 129 10.52 3.27 10.58
C LEU A 129 9.98 4.43 11.42
N LYS A 130 10.44 5.67 11.20
CA LYS A 130 9.88 6.87 11.86
C LYS A 130 8.39 7.07 11.55
N LEU A 131 7.99 6.90 10.29
CA LEU A 131 6.58 6.99 9.87
C LEU A 131 5.75 5.86 10.47
N LEU A 132 6.28 4.63 10.46
CA LEU A 132 5.61 3.47 11.05
C LEU A 132 5.36 3.69 12.54
N ASP A 133 6.38 4.10 13.28
CA ASP A 133 6.27 4.43 14.70
C ASP A 133 5.19 5.48 14.97
N LYS A 134 5.17 6.56 14.18
CA LYS A 134 4.17 7.63 14.29
C LYS A 134 2.75 7.14 14.02
N ILE A 135 2.57 6.26 13.03
CA ILE A 135 1.26 5.66 12.69
C ILE A 135 0.79 4.73 13.81
N LEU A 136 1.68 3.88 14.33
CA LEU A 136 1.37 2.90 15.37
C LEU A 136 1.00 3.56 16.70
N HIS A 137 1.74 4.60 17.11
CA HIS A 137 1.42 5.38 18.31
C HIS A 137 0.07 6.10 18.24
N ASN A 138 -0.42 6.42 17.03
CA ASN A 138 -1.76 6.98 16.85
C ASN A 138 -2.87 5.94 17.02
N GLY A 139 -2.54 4.64 17.11
CA GLY A 139 -3.50 3.55 17.14
C GLY A 139 -4.16 3.26 15.78
N SER A 140 -3.63 3.85 14.71
CA SER A 140 -4.09 3.64 13.34
C SER A 140 -3.72 2.26 12.83
N TYR A 141 -4.59 1.64 12.04
CA TYR A 141 -4.26 0.36 11.39
C TYR A 141 -3.21 0.58 10.30
N VAL A 142 -2.20 -0.30 10.21
CA VAL A 142 -1.16 -0.20 9.16
C VAL A 142 -0.84 -1.52 8.48
N GLY A 143 -0.91 -1.50 7.15
CA GLY A 143 -0.26 -2.49 6.30
C GLY A 143 1.22 -2.14 6.11
N ILE A 144 2.11 -2.95 6.69
CA ILE A 144 3.57 -2.81 6.63
C ILE A 144 4.03 -3.45 5.31
N ALA A 145 4.06 -2.65 4.23
CA ALA A 145 4.30 -3.14 2.88
C ALA A 145 5.78 -3.05 2.47
N THR A 146 6.53 -4.13 2.74
CA THR A 146 7.97 -4.20 2.47
C THR A 146 8.45 -5.65 2.34
N HIS A 147 9.53 -5.84 1.57
CA HIS A 147 10.31 -7.07 1.50
C HIS A 147 11.69 -6.93 2.13
N ASP A 148 11.95 -5.79 2.78
CA ASP A 148 13.24 -5.47 3.39
C ASP A 148 13.30 -6.00 4.81
N GLU A 149 14.17 -6.98 5.06
CA GLU A 149 14.37 -7.59 6.39
C GLU A 149 14.72 -6.57 7.47
N TYR A 150 15.47 -5.51 7.12
CA TYR A 150 15.78 -4.44 8.08
C TYR A 150 14.49 -3.77 8.61
N LEU A 151 13.54 -3.49 7.71
CA LEU A 151 12.27 -2.87 8.07
C LEU A 151 11.32 -3.83 8.79
N ILE A 152 11.36 -5.11 8.42
CA ILE A 152 10.56 -6.15 9.08
C ILE A 152 11.04 -6.35 10.51
N ASN A 153 12.35 -6.45 10.74
CA ASN A 153 12.92 -6.56 12.09
C ASN A 153 12.65 -5.31 12.93
N GLY A 154 12.73 -4.12 12.33
CA GLY A 154 12.33 -2.87 12.99
C GLY A 154 10.85 -2.85 13.39
N ALA A 155 9.96 -3.32 12.50
CA ALA A 155 8.55 -3.46 12.81
C ALA A 155 8.27 -4.50 13.91
N TYR A 156 8.96 -5.65 13.90
CA TYR A 156 8.84 -6.67 14.94
C TYR A 156 9.16 -6.10 16.32
N LYS A 157 10.28 -5.38 16.42
CA LYS A 157 10.70 -4.71 17.65
C LYS A 157 9.63 -3.75 18.16
N MET A 158 9.10 -2.87 17.29
CA MET A 158 8.03 -1.94 17.67
C MET A 158 6.76 -2.65 18.14
N ILE A 159 6.35 -3.71 17.43
CA ILE A 159 5.16 -4.51 17.77
C ILE A 159 5.30 -5.15 19.15
N GLU A 160 6.47 -5.70 19.46
CA GLU A 160 6.77 -6.34 20.75
C GLU A 160 6.81 -5.30 21.89
N GLU A 161 7.57 -4.22 21.70
CA GLU A 161 7.73 -3.14 22.69
C GLU A 161 6.39 -2.49 23.05
N MET A 162 5.56 -2.22 22.04
CA MET A 162 4.23 -1.62 22.20
C MET A 162 3.14 -2.64 22.58
N LYS A 163 3.47 -3.95 22.62
CA LYS A 163 2.53 -5.05 22.86
C LYS A 163 1.29 -4.99 21.94
N LEU A 164 1.51 -4.68 20.66
CA LEU A 164 0.43 -4.48 19.71
C LEU A 164 -0.32 -5.77 19.42
N SER A 165 -1.65 -5.69 19.53
CA SER A 165 -2.51 -6.77 19.07
C SER A 165 -2.49 -6.90 17.54
N LYS A 166 -2.62 -8.13 17.07
CA LYS A 166 -2.57 -8.50 15.63
C LYS A 166 -3.74 -7.93 14.81
N ASP A 167 -4.73 -7.28 15.42
CA ASP A 167 -5.78 -6.53 14.74
C ASP A 167 -5.34 -5.10 14.36
N LYS A 168 -4.18 -4.62 14.80
CA LYS A 168 -3.68 -3.26 14.51
C LYS A 168 -2.75 -3.16 13.31
N TYR A 169 -2.26 -4.28 12.79
CA TYR A 169 -1.35 -4.29 11.65
C TYR A 169 -1.47 -5.58 10.84
N GLU A 170 -0.87 -5.55 9.65
CA GLU A 170 -0.48 -6.74 8.89
C GLU A 170 0.78 -6.46 8.09
N PHE A 171 1.57 -7.47 7.79
CA PHE A 171 2.64 -7.39 6.80
C PHE A 171 2.06 -7.55 5.41
N GLN A 172 2.63 -6.86 4.43
CA GLN A 172 2.15 -6.92 3.05
C GLN A 172 3.31 -7.12 2.08
N MET A 173 3.17 -8.09 1.19
CA MET A 173 4.19 -8.43 0.20
C MET A 173 3.58 -8.64 -1.19
N LEU A 174 4.35 -8.36 -2.23
CA LEU A 174 3.98 -8.73 -3.60
C LEU A 174 4.00 -10.25 -3.79
N TYR A 175 3.07 -10.74 -4.59
CA TYR A 175 3.06 -12.13 -5.05
C TYR A 175 4.38 -12.51 -5.77
N GLY A 176 4.90 -13.70 -5.47
CA GLY A 176 6.14 -14.23 -6.07
C GLY A 176 7.46 -13.66 -5.50
N VAL A 177 7.42 -12.73 -4.54
CA VAL A 177 8.62 -12.09 -3.99
C VAL A 177 8.90 -12.58 -2.56
N THR A 178 10.15 -13.02 -2.33
CA THR A 178 10.69 -13.44 -1.01
C THR A 178 9.77 -14.38 -0.23
N GLU A 179 9.31 -15.47 -0.86
CA GLU A 179 8.32 -16.37 -0.26
C GLU A 179 8.75 -16.96 1.09
N LYS A 180 10.03 -17.32 1.23
CA LYS A 180 10.58 -17.80 2.51
C LYS A 180 10.40 -16.80 3.66
N LEU A 181 10.52 -15.51 3.37
CA LEU A 181 10.34 -14.44 4.36
C LEU A 181 8.86 -14.27 4.72
N ARG A 182 7.95 -14.39 3.74
CA ARG A 182 6.51 -14.43 3.98
C ARG A 182 6.13 -15.60 4.90
N ASP A 183 6.66 -16.79 4.60
CA ASP A 183 6.38 -18.00 5.38
C ASP A 183 6.92 -17.86 6.80
N LYS A 184 8.11 -17.27 6.97
CA LYS A 184 8.65 -16.90 8.29
C LYS A 184 7.71 -15.96 9.05
N ILE A 185 7.27 -14.86 8.44
CA ILE A 185 6.37 -13.89 9.11
C ILE A 185 5.08 -14.55 9.57
N ASN A 186 4.52 -15.43 8.75
CA ASN A 186 3.32 -16.17 9.09
C ASN A 186 3.56 -17.19 10.22
N ASN A 187 4.70 -17.91 10.19
CA ASN A 187 5.09 -18.87 11.24
C ASN A 187 5.41 -18.19 12.57
N ASP A 188 5.94 -16.97 12.55
CA ASP A 188 6.11 -16.10 13.72
C ASP A 188 4.74 -15.60 14.25
N GLY A 189 3.64 -15.92 13.55
CA GLY A 189 2.28 -15.68 13.98
C GLY A 189 1.73 -14.30 13.60
N HIS A 190 2.41 -13.54 12.76
CA HIS A 190 1.93 -12.24 12.28
C HIS A 190 0.99 -12.41 11.07
N LYS A 191 0.02 -11.50 10.92
CA LYS A 191 -0.84 -11.46 9.73
C LYS A 191 -0.01 -11.04 8.52
N ILE A 192 -0.20 -11.73 7.40
CA ILE A 192 0.40 -11.36 6.12
C ILE A 192 -0.65 -11.35 5.01
N ARG A 193 -0.60 -10.31 4.16
CA ARG A 193 -1.42 -10.18 2.95
C ARG A 193 -0.53 -10.11 1.72
N VAL A 194 -0.91 -10.84 0.69
CA VAL A 194 -0.20 -10.85 -0.60
C VAL A 194 -0.93 -9.96 -1.60
N TYR A 195 -0.21 -9.02 -2.20
CA TYR A 195 -0.71 -8.19 -3.30
C TYR A 195 -0.59 -8.98 -4.62
N VAL A 196 -1.75 -9.34 -5.19
CA VAL A 196 -1.84 -10.17 -6.40
C VAL A 196 -2.34 -9.29 -7.56
N PRO A 197 -1.44 -8.80 -8.45
CA PRO A 197 -1.86 -8.14 -9.66
C PRO A 197 -2.43 -9.18 -10.65
N TYR A 198 -3.46 -8.79 -11.41
CA TYR A 198 -4.07 -9.66 -12.42
C TYR A 198 -4.58 -8.83 -13.62
N GLY A 199 -4.99 -9.51 -14.69
CA GLY A 199 -5.55 -8.90 -15.90
C GLY A 199 -4.59 -8.90 -17.08
N LYS A 200 -5.11 -8.71 -18.30
CA LYS A 200 -4.36 -8.91 -19.57
C LYS A 200 -3.08 -8.07 -19.71
N LYS A 201 -2.98 -6.93 -19.01
CA LYS A 201 -1.83 -6.02 -19.02
C LYS A 201 -0.83 -6.26 -17.89
N TRP A 202 -0.91 -7.38 -17.17
CA TRP A 202 -0.01 -7.72 -16.05
C TRP A 202 1.48 -7.68 -16.45
N TYR A 203 1.81 -8.05 -17.69
CA TYR A 203 3.17 -8.01 -18.22
C TYR A 203 3.73 -6.57 -18.27
N ALA A 204 2.92 -5.59 -18.70
CA ALA A 204 3.33 -4.18 -18.73
C ALA A 204 3.47 -3.57 -17.31
N TYR A 205 2.77 -4.12 -16.32
CA TYR A 205 2.96 -3.80 -14.90
C TYR A 205 4.30 -4.33 -14.38
N SER A 206 4.64 -5.59 -14.68
CA SER A 206 5.92 -6.21 -14.29
C SER A 206 7.13 -5.53 -14.96
N ILE A 207 7.03 -5.20 -16.25
CA ILE A 207 8.08 -4.48 -17.00
C ILE A 207 8.28 -3.05 -16.48
N ARG A 208 7.22 -2.31 -16.13
CA ARG A 208 7.37 -0.98 -15.53
C ARG A 208 8.06 -1.02 -14.18
N ARG A 209 7.77 -2.01 -13.32
CA ARG A 209 8.53 -2.21 -12.07
C ARG A 209 10.00 -2.54 -12.30
N MET A 210 10.34 -3.17 -13.42
CA MET A 210 11.74 -3.40 -13.82
C MET A 210 12.42 -2.10 -14.32
N GLN A 211 11.71 -1.26 -15.06
CA GLN A 211 12.25 -0.02 -15.64
C GLN A 211 12.35 1.12 -14.61
N GLU A 212 11.45 1.19 -13.65
CA GLU A 212 11.43 2.25 -12.61
C GLU A 212 12.44 2.00 -11.47
N ASN A 213 12.94 0.76 -11.31
CA ASN A 213 13.96 0.44 -10.31
C ASN A 213 14.82 -0.81 -10.71
N PRO A 214 16.07 -0.60 -11.17
CA PRO A 214 16.96 -1.69 -11.62
C PRO A 214 17.27 -2.76 -10.56
N GLU A 215 17.30 -2.41 -9.27
CA GLU A 215 17.52 -3.39 -8.20
C GLU A 215 16.30 -4.30 -8.00
N VAL A 216 15.09 -3.75 -8.12
CA VAL A 216 13.82 -4.52 -8.05
C VAL A 216 13.65 -5.40 -9.29
N ALA A 217 14.18 -4.97 -10.43
CA ALA A 217 14.14 -5.71 -11.68
C ALA A 217 14.81 -7.09 -11.59
N GLY A 218 15.96 -7.17 -10.93
CA GLY A 218 16.72 -8.43 -10.79
C GLY A 218 15.97 -9.50 -9.98
N HIS A 219 15.22 -9.08 -8.96
CA HIS A 219 14.42 -10.00 -8.13
C HIS A 219 13.14 -10.48 -8.85
N ILE A 220 12.46 -9.58 -9.58
CA ILE A 220 11.27 -9.93 -10.38
C ILE A 220 11.66 -10.81 -11.58
N ALA A 221 12.75 -10.48 -12.28
CA ALA A 221 13.26 -11.29 -13.39
C ALA A 221 13.60 -12.72 -12.92
N LYS A 222 14.34 -12.87 -11.80
CA LYS A 222 14.63 -14.20 -11.24
C LYS A 222 13.38 -14.99 -10.82
N SER A 223 12.31 -14.31 -10.40
CA SER A 223 11.04 -14.96 -10.09
C SER A 223 10.32 -15.43 -11.36
N ILE A 224 10.36 -14.66 -12.44
CA ILE A 224 9.71 -15.02 -13.73
C ILE A 224 10.49 -16.15 -14.44
N PHE A 225 11.82 -16.11 -14.43
CA PHE A 225 12.65 -17.13 -15.08
C PHE A 225 12.81 -18.43 -14.27
N LYS A 226 12.30 -18.51 -13.04
CA LYS A 226 12.17 -19.78 -12.30
C LYS A 226 10.87 -20.54 -12.61
N PHE A 227 10.00 -19.98 -13.45
CA PHE A 227 8.80 -20.63 -13.97
C PHE A 227 9.01 -21.28 -15.36
N ASN A 228 10.27 -21.42 -15.81
CA ASN A 228 10.64 -22.30 -16.91
C ASN A 228 11.46 -23.48 -16.37
#